data_AF-A0A7J2NI75-F1
#
_entry.id   AF-A0A7J2NI75-F1
#
_cell.length_a   1.000
_cell.length_b   1.000
_cell.length_c   1.000
_cell.angle_alpha   90.00
_cell.angle_beta   90.00
_cell.angle_gamma   90.00
#
_symmetry.space_group_name_H-M   'P 1'
#
loop_
_entity.id
_entity.type
_entity.pdbx_description
1 polymer ?
#
loop_
_entity_poly.entity_id
_entity_poly.type
_entity_poly.pdbx_seq_one_letter_code
_entity_poly.pdbx_strand_id
1 'polypeptide(L)'
;MKTLVLCVDRDDDLGTKAGITGPIIGRQENIEAAQKLGLVDPEDVDTNSILSAVSLYDDLVKKGIEAEIATITGDQRVGFQSDLIITRQLENTLELVKPDRAILVSDGQEDEYIYPMISSRIKIDSVKRVFVRQSESLEGFYYLLVKSLKDVKIRTKWILPLSLFLVILGVLYLIPEIIAFQEEASANLEMLPRIGFFVILIVLGIYLIWWAYELDRKARAIARSMRQGSLAIPFALVSIMLV
;
A
#
# COMPACT_ATOMS: atom_id res chain seq x y z
N MET A 1 -32.83 5.15 -26.47
CA MET A 1 -32.56 4.75 -25.07
C MET A 1 -31.29 5.46 -24.68
N LYS A 2 -31.41 6.47 -23.82
CA LYS A 2 -30.33 7.40 -23.53
C LYS A 2 -29.50 6.89 -22.36
N THR A 3 -28.18 6.79 -22.56
CA THR A 3 -27.23 6.32 -21.55
C THR A 3 -26.47 7.50 -20.97
N LEU A 4 -26.48 7.67 -19.65
CA LEU A 4 -25.65 8.65 -18.96
C LEU A 4 -24.31 8.02 -18.60
N VAL A 5 -23.21 8.57 -19.10
CA VAL A 5 -21.87 8.32 -18.57
C VAL A 5 -21.65 9.29 -17.41
N LEU A 6 -21.58 8.77 -16.20
CA LEU A 6 -21.52 9.59 -14.98
C LEU A 6 -20.16 9.42 -14.30
N CYS A 7 -19.41 10.51 -14.17
CA CYS A 7 -18.22 10.58 -13.34
C CYS A 7 -18.56 11.30 -12.03
N VAL A 8 -17.85 10.95 -10.95
CA VAL A 8 -18.10 11.52 -9.61
C VAL A 8 -16.76 11.89 -8.99
N ASP A 9 -16.65 13.14 -8.57
CA ASP A 9 -15.54 13.71 -7.79
C ASP A 9 -16.14 14.05 -6.41
N ARG A 10 -15.86 13.24 -5.37
CA ARG A 10 -16.59 13.36 -4.10
C ARG A 10 -15.97 14.36 -3.14
N ASP A 11 -14.66 14.56 -3.18
CA ASP A 11 -13.93 15.53 -2.39
C ASP A 11 -13.84 16.90 -3.06
N ASP A 12 -14.53 17.10 -4.19
CA ASP A 12 -14.69 18.39 -4.84
C ASP A 12 -13.34 18.98 -5.26
N ASP A 13 -12.43 18.16 -5.78
CA ASP A 13 -11.14 18.60 -6.29
C ASP A 13 -11.32 19.55 -7.49
N LEU A 14 -12.35 19.34 -8.32
CA LEU A 14 -12.78 20.28 -9.35
C LEU A 14 -13.19 21.65 -8.77
N GLY A 15 -13.95 21.66 -7.69
CA GLY A 15 -14.42 22.90 -7.05
C GLY A 15 -13.31 23.62 -6.30
N THR A 16 -12.54 22.89 -5.50
CA THR A 16 -11.52 23.44 -4.61
C THR A 16 -10.23 23.83 -5.33
N LYS A 17 -9.74 22.99 -6.26
CA LYS A 17 -8.49 23.25 -7.00
C LYS A 17 -8.75 24.04 -8.27
N ALA A 18 -9.73 23.62 -9.06
CA ALA A 18 -9.99 24.22 -10.38
C ALA A 18 -11.07 25.32 -10.36
N GLY A 19 -11.81 25.53 -9.26
CA GLY A 19 -12.87 26.54 -9.18
C GLY A 19 -14.04 26.25 -10.12
N ILE A 20 -14.33 24.97 -10.39
CA ILE A 20 -15.43 24.52 -11.24
C ILE A 20 -16.52 23.93 -10.37
N THR A 21 -17.72 24.50 -10.44
CA THR A 21 -18.88 24.00 -9.69
C THR A 21 -19.67 22.99 -10.52
N GLY A 22 -19.93 21.81 -9.96
CA GLY A 22 -20.83 20.82 -10.55
C GLY A 22 -22.32 21.21 -10.49
N PRO A 23 -23.20 20.52 -11.26
CA PRO A 23 -22.88 19.44 -12.19
C PRO A 23 -22.37 19.96 -13.54
N ILE A 24 -21.39 19.24 -14.12
CA ILE A 24 -20.79 19.56 -15.42
C ILE A 24 -21.38 18.60 -16.45
N ILE A 25 -22.30 19.09 -17.28
CA ILE A 25 -23.02 18.28 -18.28
C ILE A 25 -22.51 18.63 -19.67
N GLY A 26 -22.25 17.61 -20.49
CA GLY A 26 -21.83 17.77 -21.87
C GLY A 26 -20.37 17.44 -22.10
N ARG A 27 -20.05 16.98 -23.31
CA ARG A 27 -18.73 16.47 -23.65
C ARG A 27 -17.65 17.54 -23.56
N GLN A 28 -17.93 18.74 -24.08
CA GLN A 28 -16.93 19.80 -24.19
C GLN A 28 -16.60 20.38 -22.82
N GLU A 29 -17.65 20.58 -22.01
CA GLU A 29 -17.59 21.07 -20.64
C GLU A 29 -16.76 20.13 -19.75
N ASN A 30 -16.91 18.82 -19.92
CA ASN A 30 -16.11 17.82 -19.21
C ASN A 30 -14.64 17.81 -19.64
N ILE A 31 -14.34 18.02 -20.93
CA ILE A 31 -12.96 18.14 -21.42
C ILE A 31 -12.29 19.39 -20.84
N GLU A 32 -12.98 20.53 -20.86
CA GLU A 32 -12.48 21.79 -20.31
C GLU A 32 -12.25 21.68 -18.80
N ALA A 33 -13.15 21.00 -18.08
CA ALA A 33 -13.01 20.75 -16.67
C ALA A 33 -11.78 19.89 -16.35
N ALA A 34 -11.60 18.77 -17.05
CA ALA A 34 -10.43 17.92 -16.90
C ALA A 34 -9.13 18.65 -17.26
N GLN A 35 -9.13 19.48 -18.31
CA GLN A 35 -7.98 20.28 -18.68
C GLN A 35 -7.62 21.31 -17.60
N LYS A 36 -8.62 22.00 -17.04
CA LYS A 36 -8.38 22.99 -15.99
C LYS A 36 -7.85 22.35 -14.72
N LEU A 37 -8.43 21.22 -14.30
CA LEU A 37 -7.95 20.47 -13.14
C LEU A 37 -6.53 19.96 -13.38
N GLY A 38 -6.27 19.27 -14.50
CA GLY A 38 -4.95 18.74 -14.83
C GLY A 38 -3.87 19.80 -15.04
N LEU A 39 -4.23 21.06 -15.30
CA LEU A 39 -3.28 22.18 -15.33
C LEU A 39 -2.94 22.70 -13.93
N VAL A 40 -3.86 22.60 -12.97
CA VAL A 40 -3.66 23.02 -11.59
C VAL A 40 -2.99 21.91 -10.77
N ASP A 41 -3.43 20.67 -10.92
CA ASP A 41 -2.94 19.49 -10.25
C ASP A 41 -2.83 18.31 -11.23
N PRO A 42 -1.67 18.12 -11.88
CA PRO A 42 -1.47 17.04 -12.85
C PRO A 42 -1.45 15.62 -12.26
N GLU A 43 -1.26 15.49 -10.94
CA GLU A 43 -1.14 14.19 -10.26
C GLU A 43 -2.49 13.63 -9.79
N ASP A 44 -3.50 14.49 -9.84
CA ASP A 44 -4.89 14.23 -9.49
C ASP A 44 -5.51 13.10 -10.33
N VAL A 45 -6.19 12.18 -9.64
CA VAL A 45 -6.77 11.00 -10.26
C VAL A 45 -8.08 11.33 -10.99
N ASP A 46 -8.83 12.34 -10.54
CA ASP A 46 -10.11 12.75 -11.12
C ASP A 46 -9.96 13.28 -12.54
N THR A 47 -8.84 13.92 -12.85
CA THR A 47 -8.50 14.31 -14.23
C THR A 47 -8.57 13.10 -15.18
N ASN A 48 -8.01 11.95 -14.77
CA ASN A 48 -8.04 10.73 -15.56
C ASN A 48 -9.41 10.05 -15.56
N SER A 49 -10.16 10.15 -14.47
CA SER A 49 -11.54 9.66 -14.37
C SER A 49 -12.47 10.38 -15.35
N ILE A 50 -12.41 11.71 -15.41
CA ILE A 50 -13.22 12.53 -16.34
C ILE A 50 -12.82 12.25 -17.79
N LEU A 51 -11.52 12.20 -18.11
CA LEU A 51 -11.06 11.86 -19.46
C LEU A 51 -11.48 10.44 -19.88
N SER A 52 -11.48 9.49 -18.94
CA SER A 52 -11.96 8.12 -19.18
C SER A 52 -13.47 8.05 -19.42
N ALA A 53 -14.24 8.94 -18.80
CA ALA A 53 -15.67 9.13 -19.03
C ALA A 53 -15.93 9.74 -20.41
N VAL A 54 -15.17 10.78 -20.81
CA VAL A 54 -15.24 11.38 -22.16
C VAL A 54 -14.94 10.33 -23.23
N SER A 55 -13.88 9.55 -23.05
CA SER A 55 -13.53 8.47 -23.98
C SER A 55 -14.63 7.41 -24.08
N LEU A 56 -15.27 7.06 -22.96
CA LEU A 56 -16.38 6.10 -22.96
C LEU A 56 -17.60 6.67 -23.68
N TYR A 57 -17.94 7.94 -23.44
CA TYR A 57 -19.00 8.65 -24.15
C TYR A 57 -18.76 8.61 -25.67
N ASP A 58 -17.54 8.95 -26.12
CA ASP A 58 -17.18 8.94 -27.55
C ASP A 58 -17.35 7.57 -28.17
N ASP A 59 -16.98 6.51 -27.46
CA ASP A 59 -17.12 5.13 -27.92
C ASP A 59 -18.58 4.69 -28.03
N LEU A 60 -19.47 5.16 -27.14
CA LEU A 60 -20.90 4.91 -27.22
C LEU A 60 -21.53 5.62 -28.43
N VAL A 61 -21.20 6.90 -28.62
CA VAL A 61 -21.72 7.70 -29.74
C VAL A 61 -21.24 7.12 -31.08
N LYS A 62 -19.97 6.70 -31.19
CA LYS A 62 -19.44 6.01 -32.38
C LYS A 62 -20.19 4.72 -32.72
N LYS A 63 -20.71 4.03 -31.71
CA LYS A 63 -21.53 2.81 -31.85
C LYS A 63 -23.01 3.12 -32.18
N GLY A 64 -23.38 4.39 -32.34
CA GLY A 64 -24.76 4.82 -32.58
C GLY A 64 -25.65 4.75 -31.34
N ILE A 65 -25.06 4.66 -30.14
CA ILE A 65 -25.80 4.67 -28.88
C ILE A 65 -26.01 6.13 -28.47
N GLU A 66 -27.26 6.49 -28.21
CA GLU A 66 -27.62 7.79 -27.64
C GLU A 66 -27.04 7.90 -26.22
N ALA A 67 -26.07 8.78 -26.03
CA ALA A 67 -25.38 8.95 -24.77
C ALA A 67 -25.29 10.43 -24.39
N GLU A 68 -25.16 10.69 -23.10
CA GLU A 68 -24.79 11.97 -22.51
C GLU A 68 -23.69 11.73 -21.48
N ILE A 69 -22.88 12.74 -21.19
CA ILE A 69 -21.87 12.69 -20.13
C ILE A 69 -22.16 13.77 -19.08
N ALA A 70 -21.97 13.41 -17.82
CA ALA A 70 -21.96 14.36 -16.72
C ALA A 70 -20.90 14.01 -15.68
N THR A 71 -20.32 15.04 -15.07
CA THR A 71 -19.51 14.91 -13.85
C THR A 71 -20.19 15.68 -12.73
N ILE A 72 -20.36 15.02 -11.59
CA ILE A 72 -20.91 15.64 -10.37
C ILE A 72 -19.83 15.74 -9.32
N THR A 73 -19.89 16.82 -8.53
CA THR A 73 -18.90 17.14 -7.50
C THR A 73 -19.50 17.12 -6.10
N GLY A 74 -18.69 16.83 -5.09
CA GLY A 74 -19.10 16.71 -3.68
C GLY A 74 -18.66 17.88 -2.81
N ASP A 75 -17.94 17.58 -1.72
CA ASP A 75 -17.39 18.57 -0.77
C ASP A 75 -16.07 18.04 -0.19
N GLN A 76 -15.09 18.94 -0.05
CA GLN A 76 -13.75 18.65 0.49
C GLN A 76 -13.71 17.89 1.81
N ARG A 77 -14.71 18.06 2.67
CA ARG A 77 -14.74 17.39 3.97
C ARG A 77 -15.15 15.93 3.88
N VAL A 78 -15.65 15.49 2.73
CA VAL A 78 -16.28 14.19 2.46
C VAL A 78 -17.36 13.81 3.51
N GLY A 79 -18.06 12.70 3.28
CA GLY A 79 -19.15 12.24 4.16
C GLY A 79 -20.47 12.96 3.90
N PHE A 80 -21.30 13.15 4.94
CA PHE A 80 -22.72 13.49 4.77
C PHE A 80 -22.98 14.76 3.93
N GLN A 81 -22.16 15.80 4.06
CA GLN A 81 -22.34 17.04 3.28
C GLN A 81 -22.06 16.80 1.79
N SER A 82 -20.96 16.14 1.47
CA SER A 82 -20.62 15.72 0.12
C SER A 82 -21.71 14.83 -0.48
N ASP A 83 -22.14 13.79 0.27
CA ASP A 83 -23.18 12.85 -0.16
C ASP A 83 -24.51 13.56 -0.48
N LEU A 84 -24.87 14.59 0.29
CA LEU A 84 -26.06 15.42 0.05
C LEU A 84 -25.93 16.29 -1.21
N ILE A 85 -24.77 16.88 -1.45
CA ILE A 85 -24.49 17.69 -2.65
C ILE A 85 -24.53 16.80 -3.89
N ILE A 86 -23.83 15.67 -3.87
CA ILE A 86 -23.83 14.66 -4.94
C ILE A 86 -25.25 14.22 -5.28
N THR A 87 -26.06 13.92 -4.26
CA THR A 87 -27.45 13.51 -4.47
C THR A 87 -28.27 14.59 -5.18
N ARG A 88 -28.14 15.86 -4.75
CA ARG A 88 -28.86 16.98 -5.38
C ARG A 88 -28.38 17.24 -6.81
N GLN A 89 -27.06 17.20 -7.05
CA GLN A 89 -26.50 17.35 -8.38
C GLN A 89 -26.94 16.21 -9.30
N LEU A 90 -27.01 14.98 -8.80
CA LEU A 90 -27.52 13.83 -9.53
C LEU A 90 -28.99 14.03 -9.90
N GLU A 91 -29.85 14.38 -8.95
CA GLU A 91 -31.27 14.63 -9.21
C GLU A 91 -31.47 15.70 -10.29
N ASN A 92 -30.76 16.84 -10.17
CA ASN A 92 -30.77 17.89 -11.21
C ASN A 92 -30.29 17.37 -12.58
N THR A 93 -29.23 16.56 -12.61
CA THR A 93 -28.69 15.99 -13.85
C THR A 93 -29.69 15.04 -14.49
N LEU A 94 -30.35 14.19 -13.69
CA LEU A 94 -31.37 13.26 -14.18
C LEU A 94 -32.60 13.99 -14.75
N GLU A 95 -33.00 15.10 -14.14
CA GLU A 95 -34.11 15.93 -14.64
C GLU A 95 -33.80 16.60 -15.99
N LEU A 96 -32.57 17.09 -16.15
CA LEU A 96 -32.12 17.76 -17.37
C LEU A 96 -31.85 16.78 -18.52
N VAL A 97 -31.12 15.70 -18.23
CA VAL A 97 -30.64 14.75 -19.24
C VAL A 97 -31.69 13.72 -19.61
N LYS A 98 -32.54 13.33 -18.63
CA LYS A 98 -33.54 12.25 -18.71
C LYS A 98 -33.00 10.92 -19.28
N PRO A 99 -31.94 10.35 -18.69
CA PRO A 99 -31.38 9.08 -19.15
C PRO A 99 -32.20 7.87 -18.65
N ASP A 100 -32.19 6.79 -19.42
CA ASP A 100 -32.84 5.51 -19.04
C ASP A 100 -31.95 4.64 -18.14
N ARG A 101 -30.63 4.82 -18.26
CA ARG A 101 -29.59 4.00 -17.64
C ARG A 101 -28.31 4.81 -17.48
N ALA A 102 -27.45 4.40 -16.56
CA ALA A 102 -26.16 5.02 -16.34
C ALA A 102 -25.01 4.01 -16.41
N ILE A 103 -23.84 4.48 -16.84
CA ILE A 103 -22.55 3.82 -16.63
C ILE A 103 -21.75 4.73 -15.70
N LEU A 104 -21.41 4.20 -14.52
CA LEU A 104 -20.63 4.92 -13.53
C LEU A 104 -19.14 4.80 -13.88
N VAL A 105 -18.42 5.91 -13.91
CA VAL A 105 -16.96 5.97 -14.05
C VAL A 105 -16.41 6.43 -12.71
N SER A 106 -15.49 5.67 -12.14
CA SER A 106 -14.96 5.91 -10.80
C SER A 106 -13.48 5.59 -10.72
N ASP A 107 -12.78 6.24 -9.79
CA ASP A 107 -11.34 6.06 -9.53
C ASP A 107 -11.02 4.83 -8.66
N GLY A 108 -12.05 4.20 -8.09
CA GLY A 108 -11.96 2.97 -7.31
C GLY A 108 -11.77 3.15 -5.80
N GLN A 109 -11.42 4.35 -5.31
CA GLN A 109 -11.27 4.57 -3.86
C GLN A 109 -12.63 4.70 -3.16
N GLU A 110 -13.64 5.19 -3.86
CA GLU A 110 -14.89 5.62 -3.24
C GLU A 110 -16.15 4.91 -3.76
N ASP A 111 -15.97 3.92 -4.63
CA ASP A 111 -17.04 3.14 -5.27
C ASP A 111 -18.07 2.60 -4.27
N GLU A 112 -17.62 2.13 -3.10
CA GLU A 112 -18.48 1.49 -2.09
C GLU A 112 -19.50 2.46 -1.48
N TYR A 113 -19.16 3.75 -1.41
CA TYR A 113 -20.03 4.78 -0.83
C TYR A 113 -20.95 5.41 -1.86
N ILE A 114 -20.42 5.67 -3.06
CA ILE A 114 -21.13 6.39 -4.12
C ILE A 114 -22.15 5.48 -4.82
N TYR A 115 -21.81 4.21 -5.06
CA TYR A 115 -22.64 3.31 -5.86
C TYR A 115 -24.06 3.10 -5.28
N PRO A 116 -24.27 2.85 -3.97
CA PRO A 116 -25.61 2.70 -3.41
C PRO A 116 -26.46 3.96 -3.57
N MET A 117 -25.85 5.14 -3.45
CA MET A 117 -26.56 6.42 -3.61
C MET A 117 -27.04 6.61 -5.04
N ILE A 118 -26.17 6.39 -6.03
CA ILE A 118 -26.53 6.58 -7.45
C ILE A 118 -27.52 5.51 -7.91
N SER A 119 -27.26 4.24 -7.57
CA SER A 119 -28.11 3.12 -7.99
C SER A 119 -29.54 3.20 -7.46
N SER A 120 -29.78 3.93 -6.37
CA SER A 120 -31.12 4.18 -5.84
C SER A 120 -31.95 5.21 -6.64
N ARG A 121 -31.32 6.03 -7.50
CA ARG A 121 -32.00 7.02 -8.36
C ARG A 121 -32.06 6.60 -9.83
N ILE A 122 -31.07 5.86 -10.30
CA ILE A 122 -30.98 5.41 -11.69
C ILE A 122 -30.40 4.00 -11.80
N LYS A 123 -30.89 3.23 -12.77
CA LYS A 123 -30.33 1.92 -13.10
C LYS A 123 -28.90 2.06 -13.62
N ILE A 124 -27.94 1.47 -12.90
CA ILE A 124 -26.55 1.37 -13.33
C ILE A 124 -26.36 0.07 -14.10
N ASP A 125 -25.99 0.16 -15.38
CA ASP A 125 -25.74 -1.01 -16.22
C ASP A 125 -24.29 -1.54 -16.07
N SER A 126 -23.35 -0.65 -15.75
CA SER A 126 -21.94 -1.01 -15.59
C SER A 126 -21.19 0.03 -14.74
N VAL A 127 -20.08 -0.40 -14.15
CA VAL A 127 -19.11 0.47 -13.45
C VAL A 127 -17.75 0.31 -14.13
N LYS A 128 -17.18 1.42 -14.62
CA LYS A 128 -15.85 1.49 -15.23
C LYS A 128 -14.88 2.10 -14.21
N ARG A 129 -14.00 1.27 -13.66
CA ARG A 129 -12.93 1.70 -12.76
C ARG A 129 -11.71 2.20 -13.52
N VAL A 130 -11.19 3.35 -13.12
CA VAL A 130 -10.02 4.01 -13.72
C VAL A 130 -8.87 3.91 -12.72
N PHE A 131 -7.79 3.24 -13.10
CA PHE A 131 -6.60 3.12 -12.26
C PHE A 131 -5.46 3.90 -12.89
N VAL A 132 -5.03 4.98 -12.21
CA VAL A 132 -3.84 5.75 -12.60
C VAL A 132 -2.62 5.04 -12.03
N ARG A 133 -1.69 4.64 -12.90
CA ARG A 133 -0.45 3.99 -12.49
C ARG A 133 0.53 5.04 -11.96
N GLN A 134 0.50 5.32 -10.66
CA GLN A 134 1.53 6.13 -10.01
C GLN A 134 2.72 5.25 -9.64
N SER A 135 3.93 5.70 -9.99
CA SER A 135 5.18 4.99 -9.68
C SER A 135 5.89 5.64 -8.48
N GLU A 136 5.33 5.55 -7.28
CA GLU A 136 6.09 5.82 -6.06
C GLU A 136 6.06 4.61 -5.15
N SER A 137 7.15 3.82 -5.12
CA SER A 137 7.16 2.61 -4.29
C SER A 137 8.51 2.28 -3.65
N LEU A 138 9.54 3.12 -3.78
CA LEU A 138 10.83 2.85 -3.11
C LEU A 138 10.94 3.50 -1.74
N GLU A 139 10.50 4.75 -1.56
CA GLU A 139 10.63 5.45 -0.28
C GLU A 139 9.73 4.85 0.80
N GLY A 140 8.46 4.61 0.48
CA GLY A 140 7.52 3.95 1.39
C GLY A 140 7.98 2.53 1.77
N PHE A 141 8.49 1.76 0.81
CA PHE A 141 9.03 0.43 1.07
C PHE A 141 10.29 0.46 1.94
N TYR A 142 11.22 1.40 1.67
CA TYR A 142 12.41 1.61 2.49
C TYR A 142 12.04 1.98 3.93
N TYR A 143 11.13 2.93 4.12
CA TYR A 143 10.67 3.34 5.45
C TYR A 143 10.01 2.18 6.20
N LEU A 144 9.15 1.41 5.53
CA LEU A 144 8.52 0.22 6.10
C LEU A 144 9.56 -0.83 6.49
N LEU A 145 10.53 -1.14 5.63
CA LEU A 145 11.62 -2.08 5.94
C LEU A 145 12.43 -1.64 7.16
N VAL A 146 12.90 -0.39 7.18
CA VAL A 146 13.71 0.14 8.28
C VAL A 146 12.91 0.15 9.59
N LYS A 147 11.64 0.55 9.55
CA LYS A 147 10.76 0.54 10.72
C LYS A 147 10.50 -0.88 11.22
N SER A 148 10.26 -1.82 10.32
CA SER A 148 10.08 -3.24 10.64
C SER A 148 11.32 -3.86 11.27
N LEU A 149 12.53 -3.55 10.78
CA LEU A 149 13.79 -4.05 11.35
C LEU A 149 14.12 -3.45 12.73
N LYS A 150 13.58 -2.27 13.05
CA LYS A 150 13.73 -1.65 14.38
C LYS A 150 12.85 -2.33 15.44
N ASP A 151 11.71 -2.89 15.06
CA ASP A 151 10.81 -3.59 15.99
C ASP A 151 11.38 -4.95 16.41
N VAL A 152 11.58 -5.14 17.72
CA VAL A 152 12.11 -6.39 18.31
C VAL A 152 11.25 -7.60 17.93
N LYS A 153 9.92 -7.47 17.95
CA LYS A 153 9.02 -8.61 17.68
C LYS A 153 9.16 -9.10 16.24
N ILE A 154 9.22 -8.15 15.31
CA ILE A 154 9.37 -8.44 13.88
C ILE A 154 10.77 -8.99 13.61
N ARG A 155 11.80 -8.36 14.19
CA ARG A 155 13.18 -8.80 14.08
C ARG A 155 13.35 -10.22 14.62
N THR A 156 12.85 -10.54 15.81
CA THR A 156 12.89 -11.91 16.34
C THR A 156 12.11 -12.88 15.45
N LYS A 157 10.93 -12.51 14.95
CA LYS A 157 10.12 -13.41 14.11
C LYS A 157 10.81 -13.80 12.80
N TRP A 158 11.53 -12.88 12.16
CA TRP A 158 12.11 -13.10 10.83
C TRP A 158 13.62 -13.34 10.82
N ILE A 159 14.38 -12.64 11.66
CA ILE A 159 15.84 -12.78 11.73
C ILE A 159 16.24 -14.02 12.53
N LEU A 160 15.45 -14.46 13.52
CA LEU A 160 15.79 -15.65 14.29
C LEU A 160 15.85 -16.92 13.43
N PRO A 161 14.82 -17.28 12.63
CA PRO A 161 14.89 -18.47 11.78
C PRO A 161 16.07 -18.41 10.80
N LEU A 162 16.33 -17.23 10.22
CA LEU A 162 17.46 -17.01 9.32
C LEU A 162 18.80 -17.22 10.04
N SER A 163 18.96 -16.68 11.25
CA SER A 163 20.18 -16.78 12.03
C SER A 163 20.47 -18.22 12.48
N LEU A 164 19.44 -18.95 12.92
CA LEU A 164 19.54 -20.38 13.26
C LEU A 164 19.90 -21.20 12.03
N PHE A 165 19.30 -20.91 10.88
CA PHE A 165 19.63 -21.56 9.62
C PHE A 165 21.11 -21.37 9.25
N LEU A 166 21.64 -20.14 9.38
CA LEU A 166 23.06 -19.86 9.12
C LEU A 166 23.99 -20.61 10.08
N VAL A 167 23.65 -20.68 11.37
CA VAL A 167 24.44 -21.44 12.36
C VAL A 167 24.40 -22.93 12.05
N ILE A 168 23.22 -23.50 11.80
CA ILE A 168 23.05 -24.92 11.49
C ILE A 168 23.83 -25.28 10.22
N LEU A 169 23.69 -24.49 9.15
CA LEU A 169 24.47 -24.70 7.93
C LEU A 169 25.96 -24.62 8.19
N GLY A 170 26.42 -23.56 8.87
CA GLY A 170 27.82 -23.38 9.19
C GLY A 170 28.39 -24.57 9.97
N VAL A 171 27.70 -25.05 11.02
CA VAL A 171 28.14 -26.20 11.82
C VAL A 171 28.12 -27.50 11.00
N LEU A 172 27.05 -27.74 10.23
CA LEU A 172 26.87 -28.96 9.45
C LEU A 172 28.01 -29.16 8.44
N TYR A 173 28.45 -28.08 7.79
CA TYR A 173 29.54 -28.13 6.82
C TYR A 173 30.93 -27.95 7.43
N LEU A 174 31.04 -27.32 8.61
CA LEU A 174 32.33 -27.18 9.30
C LEU A 174 32.82 -28.50 9.89
N ILE A 175 31.93 -29.33 10.45
CA ILE A 175 32.32 -30.59 11.10
C ILE A 175 33.06 -31.54 10.14
N PRO A 176 32.56 -31.84 8.93
CA PRO A 176 33.27 -32.69 7.98
C PRO A 176 34.64 -32.13 7.56
N GLU A 177 34.74 -30.81 7.36
CA GLU A 177 36.00 -30.16 7.00
C GLU A 177 37.04 -30.26 8.13
N ILE A 178 36.61 -30.18 9.40
CA ILE A 178 37.49 -30.39 10.57
C ILE A 178 37.96 -31.86 10.66
N ILE A 179 37.07 -32.82 10.41
CA ILE A 179 37.42 -34.26 10.43
C ILE A 179 38.40 -34.57 9.30
N ALA A 180 38.13 -34.09 8.09
CA ALA A 180 39.01 -34.26 6.94
C ALA A 180 40.40 -33.64 7.19
N PHE A 181 40.46 -32.49 7.86
CA PHE A 181 41.72 -31.84 8.25
C PHE A 181 42.57 -32.70 9.21
N GLN A 182 41.95 -33.57 10.03
CA GLN A 182 42.69 -34.46 10.94
C GLN A 182 43.23 -35.71 10.24
N GLU A 183 42.56 -36.19 9.19
CA GLU A 183 42.92 -37.41 8.46
C GLU A 183 43.89 -37.16 7.29
N GLU A 184 43.80 -36.01 6.62
CA GLU A 184 44.72 -35.65 5.53
C GLU A 184 45.99 -34.95 6.04
N ALA A 185 47.15 -35.59 5.87
CA ALA A 185 48.46 -35.01 6.21
C ALA A 185 48.91 -33.88 5.26
N SER A 186 48.21 -33.68 4.14
CA SER A 186 48.49 -32.62 3.16
C SER A 186 47.33 -31.66 3.12
N ALA A 187 47.51 -30.45 3.68
CA ALA A 187 46.50 -29.41 3.62
C ALA A 187 46.25 -29.01 2.15
N ASN A 188 45.09 -29.40 1.61
CA ASN A 188 44.62 -28.88 0.33
C ASN A 188 44.41 -27.37 0.48
N LEU A 189 44.99 -26.56 -0.41
CA LEU A 189 44.94 -25.09 -0.33
C LEU A 189 43.50 -24.53 -0.30
N GLU A 190 42.53 -25.31 -0.79
CA GLU A 190 41.11 -24.99 -0.78
C GLU A 190 40.39 -25.22 0.56
N MET A 191 40.97 -25.96 1.51
CA MET A 191 40.33 -26.25 2.80
C MET A 191 40.25 -25.02 3.70
N LEU A 192 41.30 -24.20 3.72
CA LEU A 192 41.34 -22.99 4.56
C LEU A 192 40.22 -22.00 4.22
N PRO A 193 40.00 -21.64 2.93
CA PRO A 193 38.88 -20.79 2.55
C PRO A 193 37.50 -21.37 2.89
N ARG A 194 37.31 -22.69 2.77
CA ARG A 194 36.04 -23.36 3.10
C ARG A 194 35.73 -23.30 4.59
N ILE A 195 36.70 -23.69 5.42
CA ILE A 195 36.60 -23.59 6.88
C ILE A 195 36.33 -22.14 7.28
N GLY A 196 37.08 -21.18 6.72
CA GLY A 196 36.89 -19.76 6.97
C GLY A 196 35.48 -19.28 6.63
N PHE A 197 34.94 -19.70 5.48
CA PHE A 197 33.57 -19.37 5.07
C PHE A 197 32.53 -19.92 6.05
N PHE A 198 32.63 -21.18 6.46
CA PHE A 198 31.68 -21.77 7.41
C PHE A 198 31.77 -21.14 8.81
N VAL A 199 32.97 -20.78 9.26
CA VAL A 199 33.15 -20.02 10.51
C VAL A 199 32.49 -18.64 10.41
N ILE A 200 32.61 -17.94 9.27
CA ILE A 200 31.93 -16.65 9.05
C ILE A 200 30.40 -16.82 9.14
N LEU A 201 29.82 -17.88 8.56
CA LEU A 201 28.39 -18.14 8.66
C LEU A 201 27.93 -18.34 10.10
N ILE A 202 28.70 -19.09 10.90
CA ILE A 202 28.40 -19.33 12.31
C ILE A 202 28.48 -18.01 13.10
N VAL A 203 29.57 -17.25 12.93
CA VAL A 203 29.78 -15.97 13.61
C VAL A 203 28.68 -14.96 13.24
N LEU A 204 28.33 -14.86 11.96
CA LEU A 204 27.25 -14.00 11.48
C LEU A 204 25.90 -14.44 12.05
N GLY A 205 25.61 -15.74 12.07
CA GLY A 205 24.40 -16.28 12.65
C GLY A 205 24.28 -15.95 14.15
N ILE A 206 25.35 -16.17 14.93
CA ILE A 206 25.38 -15.81 16.36
C ILE A 206 25.19 -14.31 16.56
N TYR A 207 25.85 -13.47 15.75
CA TYR A 207 25.68 -12.01 15.79
C TYR A 207 24.23 -11.59 15.51
N LEU A 208 23.58 -12.21 14.53
CA LEU A 208 22.18 -11.93 14.20
C LEU A 208 21.23 -12.35 15.32
N ILE A 209 21.49 -13.47 16.02
CA ILE A 209 20.74 -13.86 17.23
C ILE A 209 20.89 -12.78 18.31
N TRP A 210 22.14 -12.33 18.53
CA TRP A 210 22.44 -11.29 19.52
C TRP A 210 21.68 -10.00 19.22
N TRP A 211 21.71 -9.56 17.96
CA TRP A 211 21.02 -8.37 17.48
C TRP A 211 19.50 -8.52 17.52
N ALA A 212 18.97 -9.69 17.16
CA ALA A 212 17.53 -9.95 17.13
C ALA A 212 16.89 -9.73 18.51
N TYR A 213 17.51 -10.28 19.57
CA TYR A 213 16.99 -10.21 20.94
C TYR A 213 17.42 -8.98 21.75
N GLU A 214 18.28 -8.12 21.19
CA GLU A 214 18.89 -6.98 21.89
C GLU A 214 19.43 -7.39 23.27
N LEU A 215 20.26 -8.43 23.26
CA LEU A 215 20.85 -8.98 24.47
C LEU A 215 21.57 -7.90 25.29
N ASP A 216 22.09 -6.84 24.66
CA ASP A 216 22.68 -5.67 25.32
C ASP A 216 21.72 -4.95 26.27
N ARG A 217 20.45 -4.81 25.89
CA ARG A 217 19.44 -4.12 26.73
C ARG A 217 19.08 -4.98 27.93
N LYS A 218 18.91 -6.29 27.74
CA LYS A 218 18.64 -7.25 28.81
C LYS A 218 19.84 -7.39 29.76
N ALA A 219 21.06 -7.52 29.23
CA ALA A 219 22.29 -7.61 30.01
C ALA A 219 22.52 -6.35 30.87
N ARG A 220 22.30 -5.14 30.31
CA ARG A 220 22.37 -3.89 31.09
C ARG A 220 21.25 -3.74 32.11
N ALA A 221 20.07 -4.29 31.87
CA ALA A 221 18.99 -4.31 32.84
C ALA A 221 19.35 -5.23 34.02
N ILE A 222 19.85 -6.44 33.74
CA ILE A 222 20.30 -7.41 34.74
C ILE A 222 21.49 -6.86 35.54
N ALA A 223 22.49 -6.28 34.88
CA ALA A 223 23.66 -5.70 35.55
C ALA A 223 23.28 -4.54 36.49
N ARG A 224 22.27 -3.73 36.13
CA ARG A 224 21.72 -2.70 37.01
C ARG A 224 20.96 -3.30 38.20
N SER A 225 20.16 -4.33 37.97
CA SER A 225 19.45 -5.05 39.04
C SER A 225 20.39 -5.75 40.01
N MET A 226 21.52 -6.30 39.54
CA MET A 226 22.57 -6.86 40.38
C MET A 226 23.29 -5.79 41.22
N ARG A 227 23.59 -4.61 40.63
CA ARG A 227 24.19 -3.48 41.35
C ARG A 227 23.28 -2.91 42.45
N GLN A 228 21.96 -3.10 42.35
CA GLN A 228 20.98 -2.58 43.31
C GLN A 228 20.61 -3.58 44.42
N GLY A 229 21.25 -4.75 44.49
CA GLY A 229 21.12 -5.66 45.64
C GLY A 229 19.72 -6.23 45.87
N SER A 230 18.91 -6.38 44.82
CA SER A 230 17.53 -6.89 44.92
C SER A 230 17.43 -8.39 44.60
N LEU A 231 16.59 -9.10 45.35
CA LEU A 231 16.26 -10.55 45.31
C LEU A 231 15.77 -11.11 43.96
N ALA A 232 15.89 -10.37 42.86
CA ALA A 232 15.41 -10.74 41.53
C ALA A 232 16.36 -11.64 40.73
N ILE A 233 17.53 -12.00 41.28
CA ILE A 233 18.54 -12.84 40.59
C ILE A 233 17.98 -14.20 40.13
N PRO A 234 17.19 -14.95 40.93
CA PRO A 234 16.62 -16.22 40.48
C PRO A 234 15.57 -16.01 39.38
N PHE A 235 14.75 -14.95 39.49
CA PHE A 235 13.70 -14.65 38.52
C PHE A 235 14.26 -14.18 37.17
N ALA A 236 15.37 -13.45 37.17
CA ALA A 236 16.08 -13.06 35.95
C ALA A 236 16.64 -14.28 35.20
N LEU A 237 17.23 -15.24 35.92
CA LEU A 237 17.71 -16.50 35.35
C LEU A 237 16.56 -17.35 34.78
N VAL A 238 15.45 -17.46 35.50
CA VAL A 238 14.25 -18.17 35.03
C VAL A 238 13.64 -17.52 33.79
N SER A 239 13.65 -16.18 33.70
CA SER A 239 13.16 -15.45 32.53
C SER A 239 14.02 -15.61 31.27
N ILE A 240 15.30 -15.95 31.43
CA ILE A 240 16.20 -16.26 30.30
C ILE A 240 15.98 -17.70 29.81
N MET A 241 15.58 -18.63 30.69
CA MET A 241 15.23 -20.01 30.27
C MET A 241 13.86 -20.13 29.57
N LEU A 242 12.97 -19.15 29.75
CA LEU A 242 11.59 -19.17 29.26
C LEU A 242 11.35 -18.42 27.93
N VAL A 243 12.38 -17.79 27.36
CA VAL A 243 12.35 -17.04 26.09
C VAL A 243 13.21 -17.76 25.05
#